data_AF-A0A821XH35-F1
#
_entry.id   AF-A0A821XH35-F1
#
_cell.length_a   1.000
_cell.length_b   1.000
_cell.length_c   1.000
_cell.angle_alpha   90.00
_cell.angle_beta   90.00
_cell.angle_gamma   90.00
#
_symmetry.space_group_name_H-M   'P 1'
#
loop_
_entity.id
_entity.type
_entity.pdbx_description
1 polymer ?
#
loop_
_entity_poly.entity_id
_entity_poly.type
_entity_poly.pdbx_seq_one_letter_code
_entity_poly.pdbx_strand_id
1 'polypeptide(L)'
;DAFAIILAAYHPSLELIGISTVVGNQTLDRTTQNAYKVAYIAGLPNNIPIIRGCGEALCRHVITCPEIHGQTGLDGADVPEHPEYKTLIKKQDENYLWNIYQKIVDVGRPVTLIATGSLTNIALLLKVFPQ
;
A
#
# COMPACT_ATOMS: atom_id res chain seq x y z
N ASP A 1 2.47 0.70 9.89
CA ASP A 1 2.69 0.36 8.45
C ASP A 1 4.16 0.40 8.06
N ALA A 2 4.84 1.55 8.21
CA ALA A 2 6.24 1.71 7.76
C ALA A 2 7.20 0.59 8.23
N PHE A 3 7.23 0.29 9.54
CA PHE A 3 8.05 -0.79 10.07
C PHE A 3 7.64 -2.18 9.57
N ALA A 4 6.35 -2.42 9.29
CA ALA A 4 5.89 -3.69 8.74
C ALA A 4 6.38 -3.88 7.30
N ILE A 5 6.42 -2.81 6.50
CA ILE A 5 6.99 -2.81 5.14
C ILE A 5 8.48 -3.16 5.21
N ILE A 6 9.24 -2.46 6.08
CA ILE A 6 10.68 -2.70 6.25
C ILE A 6 10.94 -4.13 6.72
N LEU A 7 10.19 -4.60 7.72
CA LEU A 7 10.30 -5.97 8.21
C LEU A 7 10.00 -6.98 7.08
N ALA A 8 8.92 -6.80 6.34
CA ALA A 8 8.55 -7.70 5.25
C ALA A 8 9.59 -7.72 4.11
N ALA A 9 10.22 -6.58 3.83
CA ALA A 9 11.24 -6.46 2.80
C ALA A 9 12.56 -7.16 3.16
N TYR A 10 12.89 -7.26 4.45
CA TYR A 10 14.20 -7.72 4.91
C TYR A 10 14.18 -9.02 5.73
N HIS A 11 13.01 -9.52 6.12
CA HIS A 11 12.91 -10.76 6.87
C HIS A 11 13.22 -11.97 5.97
N PRO A 12 14.15 -12.87 6.34
CA PRO A 12 14.64 -13.94 5.46
C PRO A 12 13.59 -15.00 5.11
N SER A 13 12.50 -15.08 5.90
CA SER A 13 11.39 -16.00 5.64
C SER A 13 10.26 -15.38 4.80
N LEU A 14 10.40 -14.13 4.36
CA LEU A 14 9.38 -13.42 3.60
C LEU A 14 9.91 -13.02 2.22
N GLU A 15 9.05 -13.14 1.21
CA GLU A 15 9.25 -12.57 -0.11
C GLU A 15 8.19 -11.49 -0.32
N LEU A 16 8.59 -10.21 -0.18
CA LEU A 16 7.69 -9.09 -0.41
C LEU A 16 7.45 -8.92 -1.91
N ILE A 17 6.29 -9.37 -2.38
CA ILE A 17 5.94 -9.33 -3.81
C ILE A 17 5.29 -8.01 -4.23
N GLY A 18 4.76 -7.21 -3.31
CA GLY A 18 4.07 -5.96 -3.62
C GLY A 18 3.43 -5.33 -2.38
N ILE A 19 3.05 -4.06 -2.51
CA ILE A 19 2.39 -3.27 -1.47
C ILE A 19 1.12 -2.68 -2.08
N SER A 20 -0.02 -2.74 -1.39
CA SER A 20 -1.20 -1.96 -1.76
C SER A 20 -1.55 -0.97 -0.65
N THR A 21 -1.98 0.24 -1.03
CA THR A 21 -2.39 1.27 -0.07
C THR A 21 -3.90 1.42 -0.04
N VAL A 22 -4.40 1.95 1.07
CA VAL A 22 -5.83 2.17 1.30
C VAL A 22 -6.01 3.40 2.18
N VAL A 23 -7.20 3.99 2.17
CA VAL A 23 -7.60 5.01 3.13
C VAL A 23 -7.65 4.45 4.56
N GLY A 24 -7.24 5.26 5.54
CA GLY A 24 -7.18 4.86 6.95
C GLY A 24 -6.54 5.94 7.80
N ASN A 25 -5.32 5.68 8.31
CA ASN A 25 -4.55 6.62 9.13
C ASN A 25 -4.51 8.05 8.54
N GLN A 26 -4.46 8.14 7.22
CA GLN A 26 -4.59 9.37 6.45
C GLN A 26 -5.39 9.14 5.15
N THR A 27 -5.57 10.21 4.37
CA THR A 27 -6.13 10.12 3.00
C THR A 27 -5.32 9.15 2.14
N LEU A 28 -5.95 8.56 1.13
CA LEU A 28 -5.27 7.63 0.23
C LEU A 28 -4.03 8.23 -0.44
N ASP A 29 -4.08 9.51 -0.80
CA ASP A 29 -2.92 10.18 -1.42
C ASP A 29 -1.73 10.22 -0.47
N ARG A 30 -1.98 10.49 0.82
CA ARG A 30 -0.94 10.51 1.86
C ARG A 30 -0.45 9.10 2.16
N THR A 31 -1.33 8.11 2.32
CA THR A 31 -0.90 6.73 2.61
C THR A 31 -0.09 6.15 1.43
N THR A 32 -0.47 6.48 0.19
CA THR A 32 0.29 6.12 -1.02
C THR A 32 1.64 6.83 -1.10
N GLN A 33 1.66 8.15 -0.88
CA GLN A 33 2.92 8.90 -0.82
C GLN A 33 3.86 8.34 0.26
N ASN A 34 3.34 8.02 1.44
CA ASN A 34 4.12 7.49 2.55
C ASN A 34 4.66 6.08 2.25
N ALA A 35 3.89 5.22 1.57
CA ALA A 35 4.40 3.93 1.11
C ALA A 35 5.60 4.09 0.16
N TYR A 36 5.53 5.04 -0.78
CA TYR A 36 6.67 5.36 -1.67
C TYR A 36 7.86 5.92 -0.91
N LYS A 37 7.64 6.81 0.05
CA LYS A 37 8.69 7.35 0.93
C LYS A 37 9.41 6.23 1.68
N VAL A 38 8.65 5.32 2.32
CA VAL A 38 9.18 4.18 3.05
C VAL A 38 9.97 3.26 2.14
N ALA A 39 9.42 2.90 0.97
CA ALA A 39 10.12 2.04 0.01
C ALA A 39 11.44 2.67 -0.48
N TYR A 40 11.44 3.98 -0.72
CA TYR A 40 12.64 4.72 -1.13
C TYR A 40 13.74 4.69 -0.08
N ILE A 41 13.43 5.07 1.17
CA ILE A 41 14.44 5.10 2.24
C ILE A 41 14.93 3.70 2.63
N ALA A 42 14.06 2.70 2.50
CA ALA A 42 14.39 1.32 2.78
C ALA A 42 15.04 0.65 1.57
N GLY A 43 15.38 1.37 0.50
CA GLY A 43 16.10 0.83 -0.65
C GLY A 43 15.39 -0.35 -1.32
N LEU A 44 14.06 -0.40 -1.28
CA LEU A 44 13.29 -1.46 -1.94
C LEU A 44 13.51 -1.38 -3.46
N PRO A 45 13.69 -2.51 -4.14
CA PRO A 45 13.88 -2.51 -5.57
C PRO A 45 12.60 -2.09 -6.31
N ASN A 46 12.77 -1.40 -7.44
CA ASN A 46 11.67 -0.85 -8.24
C ASN A 46 10.68 -1.90 -8.80
N ASN A 47 11.06 -3.19 -8.77
CA ASN A 47 10.19 -4.29 -9.21
C ASN A 47 9.15 -4.72 -8.15
N ILE A 48 9.21 -4.18 -6.92
CA ILE A 48 8.15 -4.34 -5.92
C ILE A 48 7.12 -3.23 -6.16
N PRO A 49 5.94 -3.54 -6.76
CA PRO A 49 4.95 -2.53 -7.06
C PRO A 49 4.30 -1.98 -5.79
N ILE A 50 4.05 -0.67 -5.78
CA ILE A 50 3.14 -0.01 -4.84
C ILE A 50 1.86 0.33 -5.60
N ILE A 51 0.76 -0.31 -5.25
CA ILE A 51 -0.54 -0.18 -5.93
C ILE A 51 -1.45 0.73 -5.10
N ARG A 52 -1.84 1.88 -5.66
CA ARG A 52 -2.79 2.80 -5.02
C ARG A 52 -4.20 2.18 -5.01
N GLY A 53 -4.74 1.88 -3.84
CA GLY A 53 -6.03 1.19 -3.71
C GLY A 53 -7.22 2.11 -3.47
N CYS A 54 -8.16 1.68 -2.60
CA CYS A 54 -9.43 2.37 -2.39
C CYS A 54 -9.30 3.62 -1.48
N GLY A 55 -9.89 4.72 -1.93
CA GLY A 55 -9.93 6.01 -1.23
C GLY A 55 -11.12 6.18 -0.28
N GLU A 56 -12.01 5.20 -0.25
CA GLU A 56 -13.30 5.28 0.44
C GLU A 56 -13.51 4.06 1.37
N ALA A 57 -14.47 4.17 2.28
CA ALA A 57 -14.96 3.05 3.06
C ALA A 57 -16.24 2.49 2.42
N LEU A 58 -16.45 1.18 2.53
CA LEU A 58 -17.53 0.48 1.80
C LEU A 58 -18.95 0.99 2.12
N CYS A 59 -19.23 1.29 3.38
CA CYS A 59 -20.60 1.58 3.85
C CYS A 59 -20.64 2.71 4.88
N ARG A 60 -19.56 3.50 4.99
CA ARG A 60 -19.47 4.60 5.95
C ARG A 60 -18.62 5.74 5.41
N HIS A 61 -18.66 6.88 6.07
CA HIS A 61 -17.73 7.97 5.79
C HIS A 61 -16.29 7.59 6.19
N VAL A 62 -15.33 8.14 5.44
CA VAL A 62 -13.91 8.04 5.76
C VAL A 62 -13.64 8.75 7.09
N ILE A 63 -12.86 8.10 7.95
CA ILE A 63 -12.34 8.65 9.19
C ILE A 63 -10.83 8.47 9.15
N THR A 64 -10.08 9.54 9.36
CA THR A 64 -8.62 9.55 9.49
C THR A 64 -8.20 9.81 10.93
N CYS A 65 -6.94 9.53 11.28
CA CYS A 65 -6.44 9.66 12.65
C CYS A 65 -5.17 10.55 12.72
N PRO A 66 -5.24 11.83 12.30
CA PRO A 66 -4.09 12.75 12.34
C PRO A 66 -3.58 12.98 13.77
N GLU A 67 -4.38 12.77 14.80
CA GLU A 67 -3.99 12.88 16.21
C GLU A 67 -3.02 11.78 16.66
N ILE A 68 -2.95 10.66 15.93
CA ILE A 68 -2.02 9.56 16.19
C ILE A 68 -0.81 9.60 15.24
N HIS A 69 -1.07 9.88 13.95
CA HIS A 69 -0.07 9.73 12.88
C HIS A 69 0.43 11.07 12.30
N GLY A 70 -0.06 12.18 12.84
CA GLY A 70 0.28 13.53 12.40
C GLY A 70 -0.38 13.95 11.07
N GLN A 71 -0.03 15.15 10.61
CA GLN A 71 -0.64 15.76 9.43
C GLN A 71 -0.25 15.04 8.13
N THR A 72 0.97 14.48 8.07
CA THR A 72 1.43 13.74 6.89
C THR A 72 1.06 12.26 6.95
N GLY A 73 0.74 11.71 8.14
CA GLY A 73 0.56 10.28 8.38
C GLY A 73 1.87 9.52 8.61
N LEU A 74 3.01 10.24 8.63
CA LEU A 74 4.35 9.73 8.92
C LEU A 74 5.15 10.80 9.70
N ASP A 75 4.48 11.63 10.49
CA ASP A 75 5.15 12.69 11.26
C ASP A 75 6.10 12.09 12.31
N GLY A 76 7.13 12.85 12.68
CA GLY A 76 8.16 12.46 13.65
C GLY A 76 9.51 12.08 13.03
N ALA A 77 9.54 11.72 11.74
CA ALA A 77 10.76 11.52 10.98
C ALA A 77 10.75 12.39 9.71
N ASP A 78 11.87 13.05 9.41
CA ASP A 78 12.02 13.78 8.14
C ASP A 78 12.37 12.79 7.03
N VAL A 79 11.33 12.21 6.42
CA VAL A 79 11.48 11.19 5.39
C VAL A 79 11.44 11.84 4.01
N PRO A 80 12.53 11.76 3.22
CA PRO A 80 12.61 12.36 1.89
C PRO A 80 11.54 11.79 0.96
N GLU A 81 11.05 12.64 0.06
CA GLU A 81 10.14 12.19 -0.99
C GLU A 81 10.86 11.27 -1.98
N HIS A 82 10.18 10.21 -2.40
CA HIS A 82 10.66 9.41 -3.52
C HIS A 82 10.65 10.28 -4.78
N PRO A 83 11.77 10.47 -5.49
CA PRO A 83 11.91 11.48 -6.54
C PRO A 83 10.88 11.35 -7.67
N GLU A 84 10.47 10.12 -7.99
CA GLU A 84 9.53 9.83 -9.07
C GLU A 84 8.09 9.53 -8.62
N TYR A 85 7.74 9.67 -7.32
CA TYR A 85 6.47 9.15 -6.80
C TYR A 85 5.24 9.68 -7.56
N LYS A 86 5.23 10.97 -7.93
CA LYS A 86 4.14 11.59 -8.70
C LYS A 86 3.99 10.96 -10.08
N THR A 87 5.10 10.68 -10.75
CA THR A 87 5.12 10.05 -12.08
C THR A 87 4.68 8.60 -11.97
N LEU A 88 5.15 7.87 -10.95
CA LEU A 88 4.76 6.48 -10.70
C LEU A 88 3.26 6.36 -10.42
N ILE A 89 2.69 7.21 -9.56
CA ILE A 89 1.24 7.23 -9.30
C ILE A 89 0.46 7.54 -10.57
N LYS A 90 0.87 8.54 -11.37
CA LYS A 90 0.20 8.90 -12.63
C LYS A 90 0.21 7.80 -13.70
N LYS A 91 1.21 6.90 -13.66
CA LYS A 91 1.32 5.77 -14.59
C LYS A 91 0.45 4.58 -14.20
N GLN A 92 -0.05 4.53 -12.96
CA GLN A 92 -0.94 3.46 -12.55
C GLN A 92 -2.29 3.61 -13.25
N ASP A 93 -2.85 2.51 -13.74
CA ASP A 93 -4.25 2.49 -14.12
C ASP A 93 -5.17 2.56 -12.89
N GLU A 94 -6.44 2.89 -13.11
CA GLU A 94 -7.43 3.04 -12.04
C GLU A 94 -7.94 1.68 -11.50
N ASN A 95 -7.63 0.56 -12.16
CA ASN A 95 -8.12 -0.77 -11.79
C ASN A 95 -7.15 -1.47 -10.81
N TYR A 96 -7.01 -0.88 -9.64
CA TYR A 96 -6.15 -1.40 -8.58
C TYR A 96 -6.48 -2.84 -8.17
N LEU A 97 -7.75 -3.26 -8.23
CA LEU A 97 -8.16 -4.62 -7.90
C LEU A 97 -7.59 -5.64 -8.90
N TRP A 98 -7.66 -5.32 -10.19
CA TRP A 98 -7.03 -6.15 -11.22
C TRP A 98 -5.52 -6.22 -11.03
N ASN A 99 -4.87 -5.10 -10.72
CA ASN A 99 -3.42 -5.07 -10.51
C ASN A 99 -2.97 -5.89 -9.30
N ILE A 100 -3.74 -5.85 -8.20
CA ILE A 100 -3.50 -6.71 -7.04
C ILE A 100 -3.72 -8.18 -7.43
N TYR A 101 -4.83 -8.49 -8.10
CA TYR A 101 -5.16 -9.86 -8.52
C TYR A 101 -4.10 -10.45 -9.46
N GLN A 102 -3.71 -9.73 -10.51
CA GLN A 102 -2.66 -10.15 -11.44
C GLN A 102 -1.36 -10.44 -10.70
N LYS A 103 -0.95 -9.55 -9.78
CA LYS A 103 0.27 -9.77 -9.01
C LYS A 103 0.22 -11.04 -8.15
N ILE A 104 -0.95 -11.39 -7.64
CA ILE A 104 -1.14 -12.63 -6.88
C ILE A 104 -1.05 -13.86 -7.79
N VAL A 105 -1.73 -13.83 -8.93
CA VAL A 105 -1.76 -14.96 -9.89
C VAL A 105 -0.39 -15.21 -10.51
N ASP A 106 0.34 -14.15 -10.87
CA ASP A 106 1.67 -14.22 -11.49
C ASP A 106 2.73 -14.92 -10.62
N VAL A 107 2.51 -14.97 -9.30
CA VAL A 107 3.41 -15.67 -8.36
C VAL A 107 3.32 -17.19 -8.54
N GLY A 108 2.22 -17.72 -9.09
CA GLY A 108 2.06 -19.15 -9.39
C GLY A 108 2.00 -20.08 -8.18
N ARG A 109 1.86 -19.54 -6.96
CA ARG A 109 1.75 -20.27 -5.70
C ARG A 109 0.89 -19.48 -4.69
N PRO A 110 0.34 -20.13 -3.64
CA PRO A 110 -0.40 -19.43 -2.61
C PRO A 110 0.39 -18.26 -2.00
N VAL A 111 -0.29 -17.13 -1.81
CA VAL A 111 0.24 -15.92 -1.21
C VAL A 111 -0.41 -15.66 0.14
N THR A 112 0.29 -14.96 1.04
CA THR A 112 -0.28 -14.48 2.29
C THR A 112 -0.60 -12.99 2.17
N LEU A 113 -1.85 -12.61 2.41
CA LEU A 113 -2.26 -11.20 2.45
C LEU A 113 -2.04 -10.66 3.87
N ILE A 114 -1.13 -9.71 4.01
CA ILE A 114 -0.86 -9.02 5.29
C ILE A 114 -1.55 -7.65 5.25
N ALA A 115 -2.76 -7.58 5.82
CA ALA A 115 -3.53 -6.35 5.90
C ALA A 115 -3.29 -5.61 7.22
N THR A 116 -2.60 -4.47 7.16
CA THR A 116 -2.27 -3.64 8.34
C THR A 116 -3.06 -2.32 8.42
N GLY A 117 -3.93 -2.06 7.44
CA GLY A 117 -4.87 -0.93 7.39
C GLY A 117 -6.32 -1.38 7.30
N SER A 118 -7.19 -0.53 6.73
CA SER A 118 -8.60 -0.90 6.51
C SER A 118 -8.73 -2.05 5.51
N LEU A 119 -9.71 -2.93 5.71
CA LEU A 119 -9.89 -4.14 4.89
C LEU A 119 -10.61 -3.89 3.55
N THR A 120 -10.83 -2.63 3.16
CA THR A 120 -11.63 -2.30 1.97
C THR A 120 -11.09 -2.94 0.69
N ASN A 121 -9.78 -2.86 0.44
CA ASN A 121 -9.15 -3.50 -0.72
C ASN A 121 -9.35 -5.02 -0.70
N ILE A 122 -9.15 -5.66 0.46
CA ILE A 122 -9.24 -7.12 0.61
C ILE A 122 -10.67 -7.60 0.41
N ALA A 123 -11.64 -6.92 1.02
CA ALA A 123 -13.05 -7.24 0.87
C ALA A 123 -13.50 -7.12 -0.59
N LEU A 124 -13.10 -6.06 -1.29
CA LEU A 124 -13.42 -5.88 -2.71
C LEU A 124 -12.69 -6.88 -3.61
N LEU A 125 -11.42 -7.18 -3.33
CA LEU A 125 -10.64 -8.17 -4.07
C LEU A 125 -11.34 -9.53 -4.03
N LEU A 126 -11.69 -10.02 -2.83
CA LEU A 126 -12.39 -11.30 -2.64
C LEU A 126 -13.80 -11.30 -3.24
N LYS A 127 -14.46 -10.13 -3.28
CA LYS A 127 -15.79 -9.99 -3.88
C LYS A 127 -15.75 -10.07 -5.41
N VAL A 128 -14.74 -9.49 -6.03
CA VAL A 128 -14.59 -9.40 -7.49
C VAL A 128 -13.87 -10.63 -8.07
N PHE A 129 -12.90 -11.18 -7.34
CA PHE A 129 -12.13 -12.37 -7.73
C PHE A 129 -12.21 -13.44 -6.62
N PRO A 130 -13.29 -14.24 -6.59
CA PRO A 130 -13.53 -15.21 -5.52
C PRO A 130 -12.74 -16.54 -5.62
N GLN A 131 -12.09 -16.80 -6.76
CA GLN A 131 -11.24 -17.97 -6.99
C GLN A 131 -9.88 -17.87 -6.28
#